data_AF-A0A5S3WSE6-F1
#
_entry.id   AF-A0A5S3WSE6-F1
#
_cell.length_a   1.000
_cell.length_b   1.000
_cell.length_c   1.000
_cell.angle_alpha   90.00
_cell.angle_beta   90.00
_cell.angle_gamma   90.00
#
_symmetry.space_group_name_H-M   'P 1'
#
loop_
_entity.id
_entity.type
_entity.pdbx_description
1 polymer ?
#
loop_
_entity_poly.entity_id
_entity_poly.type
_entity_poly.pdbx_seq_one_letter_code
_entity_poly.pdbx_strand_id
1 'polypeptide(L)'
;MSKITALLLAALSGHATANVQWDLVTDSHLDGVLATSGTQLQQLTVQMHANKFNATDAQAPEASLIQGEFELPKTFEIGSGLKQRVQFSIAKDGARFYFLGQGSEQDGYQGTWYGPNNDSGDFTLTTQTAIEVLPASCAQILSENPDAQSGVYNIDPDGSGSHPGFDAYCDMDTDEGGWTLIGTYSKSEPGGKKYISEYNPQPDVTAISPTVTGLYQGPLSAFRDVREQVSCDYASCRTVYQSSMSQAELEMVRYTWGYEDQQAHQKDTPLPSCRTAYVTNEEPIENCLYVKDGQNRNNTNVVGWQRDVHPGYSACWLAHGVYSPDSLGSPRCSGTLKGNATRWGLLWAR
;
A
#
# COMPACT_ATOMS: atom_id res chain seq x y z
N MET A 1 -24.74 -36.01 33.59
CA MET A 1 -25.38 -34.80 33.01
C MET A 1 -24.28 -33.86 32.58
N SER A 2 -24.38 -33.41 31.34
CA SER A 2 -23.37 -32.74 30.52
C SER A 2 -22.96 -31.36 31.05
N LYS A 3 -21.66 -31.03 30.96
CA LYS A 3 -21.18 -29.71 30.58
C LYS A 3 -19.98 -29.87 29.66
N ILE A 4 -20.28 -29.92 28.36
CA ILE A 4 -19.33 -29.76 27.26
C ILE A 4 -19.00 -28.28 27.16
N THR A 5 -17.71 -27.95 27.32
CA THR A 5 -17.17 -26.63 27.01
C THR A 5 -17.11 -26.49 25.49
N ALA A 6 -17.91 -25.59 24.96
CA ALA A 6 -17.89 -25.21 23.55
C ALA A 6 -16.57 -24.49 23.23
N LEU A 7 -15.81 -25.01 22.27
CA LEU A 7 -14.86 -24.19 21.51
C LEU A 7 -15.57 -23.75 20.23
N LEU A 8 -15.54 -22.44 20.00
CA LEU A 8 -16.13 -21.75 18.86
C LEU A 8 -15.72 -22.41 17.54
N LEU A 9 -16.72 -22.91 16.80
CA LEU A 9 -16.69 -22.85 15.34
C LEU A 9 -16.80 -21.37 14.97
N ALA A 10 -15.74 -20.80 14.41
CA ALA A 10 -15.89 -19.61 13.59
C ALA A 10 -16.69 -20.04 12.34
N ALA A 11 -17.94 -19.60 12.29
CA ALA A 11 -18.79 -19.72 11.13
C ALA A 11 -18.21 -18.86 10.00
N LEU A 12 -17.63 -19.50 8.99
CA LEU A 12 -17.55 -18.93 7.64
C LEU A 12 -18.81 -19.36 6.90
N SER A 13 -19.90 -18.64 7.15
CA SER A 13 -21.07 -18.65 6.27
C SER A 13 -20.81 -17.68 5.12
N GLY A 14 -20.27 -18.21 4.03
CA GLY A 14 -20.04 -17.51 2.78
C GLY A 14 -19.24 -18.42 1.87
N HIS A 15 -19.89 -18.99 0.86
CA HIS A 15 -19.25 -19.88 -0.11
C HIS A 15 -18.31 -19.10 -1.03
N ALA A 16 -17.12 -18.79 -0.52
CA ALA A 16 -15.92 -18.63 -1.31
C ALA A 16 -14.95 -19.69 -0.80
N THR A 17 -14.64 -20.68 -1.64
CA THR A 17 -13.48 -21.55 -1.40
C THR A 17 -12.25 -20.65 -1.42
N ALA A 18 -11.82 -20.17 -0.25
CA ALA A 18 -10.58 -19.45 -0.13
C ALA A 18 -9.46 -20.43 -0.50
N ASN A 19 -8.81 -20.18 -1.64
CA ASN A 19 -7.57 -20.87 -1.98
C ASN A 19 -6.53 -20.46 -0.93
N VAL A 20 -6.03 -21.41 -0.16
CA VAL A 20 -4.96 -21.16 0.84
C VAL A 20 -3.63 -21.56 0.21
N GLN A 21 -2.60 -20.72 0.34
CA GLN A 21 -1.26 -21.04 -0.17
C GLN A 21 -0.44 -21.73 0.92
N TRP A 22 0.11 -22.92 0.61
CA TRP A 22 1.01 -23.66 1.49
C TRP A 22 2.38 -23.83 0.84
N ASP A 23 3.44 -23.75 1.64
CA ASP A 23 4.78 -24.08 1.22
C ASP A 23 5.09 -25.53 1.61
N LEU A 24 5.40 -26.36 0.62
CA LEU A 24 5.96 -27.70 0.81
C LEU A 24 7.47 -27.64 0.55
N VAL A 25 8.26 -27.86 1.59
CA VAL A 25 9.72 -27.96 1.50
C VAL A 25 10.11 -29.40 1.72
N THR A 26 10.94 -29.96 0.84
CA THR A 26 11.45 -31.33 0.94
C THR A 26 12.96 -31.35 0.75
N ASP A 27 13.66 -32.29 1.37
CA ASP A 27 15.01 -32.67 0.97
C ASP A 27 15.14 -34.18 0.75
N SER A 28 16.34 -34.69 0.50
CA SER A 28 16.61 -36.11 0.33
C SER A 28 17.30 -36.76 1.55
N HIS A 29 17.32 -36.10 2.69
CA HIS A 29 17.93 -36.64 3.92
C HIS A 29 16.82 -37.10 4.86
N LEU A 30 17.05 -38.22 5.55
CA LEU A 30 16.11 -38.76 6.53
C LEU A 30 16.74 -38.65 7.91
N ASP A 31 16.88 -37.42 8.40
CA ASP A 31 17.53 -37.11 9.67
C ASP A 31 16.66 -36.24 10.62
N GLY A 32 15.46 -35.90 10.17
CA GLY A 32 14.50 -35.04 10.85
C GLY A 32 14.80 -33.54 10.71
N VAL A 33 15.74 -33.13 9.86
CA VAL A 33 16.17 -31.74 9.68
C VAL A 33 16.21 -31.39 8.20
N LEU A 34 15.53 -30.30 7.82
CA LEU A 34 15.65 -29.80 6.44
C LEU A 34 17.08 -29.28 6.17
N ALA A 35 17.73 -29.84 5.17
CA ALA A 35 19.05 -29.45 4.72
C ALA A 35 19.06 -28.01 4.18
N THR A 36 20.14 -27.27 4.45
CA THR A 36 20.31 -25.91 3.91
C THR A 36 20.63 -25.88 2.40
N SER A 37 21.00 -27.02 1.80
CA SER A 37 21.29 -27.14 0.37
C SER A 37 20.64 -28.39 -0.21
N GLY A 38 20.05 -28.27 -1.40
CA GLY A 38 19.33 -29.38 -2.06
C GLY A 38 17.86 -29.51 -1.65
N THR A 39 17.33 -28.57 -0.87
CA THR A 39 15.90 -28.47 -0.61
C THR A 39 15.13 -28.05 -1.86
N GLN A 40 13.97 -28.66 -2.05
CA GLN A 40 13.00 -28.32 -3.07
C GLN A 40 11.81 -27.64 -2.41
N LEU A 41 11.45 -26.46 -2.92
CA LEU A 41 10.27 -25.70 -2.51
C LEU A 41 9.18 -25.85 -3.58
N GLN A 42 7.96 -26.17 -3.15
CA GLN A 42 6.75 -26.17 -3.97
C GLN A 42 5.70 -25.29 -3.28
N GLN A 43 5.14 -24.33 -4.02
CA GLN A 43 4.03 -23.50 -3.55
C GLN A 43 2.72 -24.14 -3.97
N LEU A 44 1.86 -24.45 -3.02
CA LEU A 44 0.66 -25.23 -3.24
C LEU A 44 -0.58 -24.35 -3.06
N THR A 45 -1.42 -24.30 -4.09
CA THR A 45 -2.77 -23.74 -4.00
C THR A 45 -3.71 -24.82 -3.49
N VAL A 46 -4.24 -24.65 -2.27
CA VAL A 46 -4.99 -25.69 -1.55
C VAL A 46 -6.47 -25.39 -1.51
N GLN A 47 -7.27 -26.41 -1.80
CA GLN A 47 -8.72 -26.44 -1.66
C GLN A 47 -9.11 -27.45 -0.59
N MET A 48 -9.73 -26.95 0.47
CA MET A 48 -10.14 -27.74 1.63
C MET A 48 -11.60 -28.18 1.53
N HIS A 49 -11.87 -29.45 1.82
CA HIS A 49 -13.22 -30.01 1.98
C HIS A 49 -13.27 -30.92 3.20
N ALA A 50 -13.82 -30.41 4.30
CA ALA A 50 -13.81 -31.06 5.61
C ALA A 50 -12.38 -31.41 6.05
N ASN A 51 -12.08 -32.68 6.31
CA ASN A 51 -10.75 -33.14 6.68
C ASN A 51 -9.88 -33.56 5.49
N LYS A 52 -10.34 -33.35 4.25
CA LYS A 52 -9.60 -33.67 3.02
C LYS A 52 -9.21 -32.40 2.29
N PHE A 53 -8.14 -32.49 1.51
CA PHE A 53 -7.70 -31.38 0.66
C PHE A 53 -7.20 -31.88 -0.69
N ASN A 54 -7.41 -31.04 -1.69
CA ASN A 54 -6.74 -31.14 -2.97
C ASN A 54 -5.81 -29.93 -3.10
N ALA A 55 -4.68 -30.10 -3.77
CA ALA A 55 -3.80 -28.99 -4.08
C ALA A 55 -3.17 -29.13 -5.46
N THR A 56 -2.75 -28.00 -6.01
CA THR A 56 -1.98 -27.91 -7.25
C THR A 56 -0.72 -27.08 -7.01
N ASP A 57 0.38 -27.43 -7.66
CA ASP A 57 1.58 -26.59 -7.68
C ASP A 57 1.26 -25.27 -8.40
N ALA A 58 1.44 -24.14 -7.72
CA ALA A 58 1.14 -22.80 -8.23
C ALA A 58 1.96 -22.47 -9.49
N GLN A 59 3.16 -23.04 -9.61
CA GLN A 59 4.04 -22.83 -10.77
C GLN A 59 3.83 -23.88 -11.86
N ALA A 60 3.18 -25.01 -11.55
CA ALA A 60 2.91 -26.09 -12.50
C ALA A 60 1.54 -26.77 -12.27
N PRO A 61 0.41 -26.08 -12.49
CA PRO A 61 -0.92 -26.54 -12.05
C PRO A 61 -1.38 -27.84 -12.71
N GLU A 62 -0.97 -28.09 -13.96
CA GLU A 62 -1.36 -29.29 -14.72
C GLU A 62 -0.44 -30.50 -14.50
N ALA A 63 0.72 -30.30 -13.87
CA ALA A 63 1.76 -31.33 -13.78
C ALA A 63 1.69 -32.16 -12.49
N SER A 64 0.89 -31.78 -11.50
CA SER A 64 0.88 -32.43 -10.19
C SER A 64 -0.50 -32.45 -9.57
N LEU A 65 -1.04 -33.66 -9.38
CA LEU A 65 -2.26 -33.87 -8.59
C LEU A 65 -1.85 -34.17 -7.15
N ILE A 66 -2.23 -33.28 -6.23
CA ILE A 66 -2.00 -33.46 -4.79
C ILE A 66 -3.33 -33.73 -4.10
N GLN A 67 -3.38 -34.81 -3.34
CA GLN A 67 -4.55 -35.19 -2.56
C GLN A 67 -4.11 -35.63 -1.17
N GLY A 68 -4.77 -35.11 -0.15
CA GLY A 68 -4.44 -35.41 1.22
C GLY A 68 -5.61 -35.31 2.19
N GLU A 69 -5.33 -35.67 3.43
CA GLU A 69 -6.26 -35.59 4.53
C GLU A 69 -5.57 -35.36 5.87
N PHE A 70 -6.36 -34.82 6.79
CA PHE A 70 -6.01 -34.59 8.18
C PHE A 70 -6.70 -35.58 9.08
N GLU A 71 -5.95 -36.09 10.05
CA GLU A 71 -6.48 -36.88 11.15
C GLU A 71 -6.42 -36.05 12.43
N LEU A 72 -7.59 -35.79 13.01
CA LEU A 72 -7.71 -35.01 14.24
C LEU A 72 -7.20 -35.81 15.45
N PRO A 73 -6.52 -35.17 16.41
CA PRO A 73 -6.08 -35.83 17.62
C PRO A 73 -7.26 -36.09 18.57
N LYS A 74 -7.09 -37.04 19.49
CA LYS A 74 -8.04 -37.32 20.60
C LYS A 74 -9.48 -37.60 20.15
N THR A 75 -9.65 -38.23 18.99
CA THR A 75 -10.95 -38.75 18.55
C THR A 75 -11.27 -40.07 19.26
N PHE A 76 -12.50 -40.57 19.11
CA PHE A 76 -12.92 -41.87 19.67
C PHE A 76 -12.21 -43.07 19.01
N GLU A 77 -11.47 -42.83 17.92
CA GLU A 77 -10.71 -43.85 17.22
C GLU A 77 -9.45 -44.24 18.01
N ILE A 78 -9.26 -45.55 18.20
CA ILE A 78 -8.09 -46.10 18.90
C ILE A 78 -6.84 -45.75 18.08
N GLY A 79 -5.92 -44.98 18.66
CA GLY A 79 -4.66 -44.61 18.01
C GLY A 79 -4.62 -43.21 17.39
N SER A 80 -5.64 -42.37 17.60
CA SER A 80 -5.70 -40.97 17.12
C SER A 80 -4.64 -40.02 17.69
N GLY A 81 -3.87 -40.45 18.70
CA GLY A 81 -2.69 -39.73 19.19
C GLY A 81 -2.98 -38.39 19.88
N LEU A 82 -1.91 -37.62 20.13
CA LEU A 82 -1.95 -36.33 20.83
C LEU A 82 -1.74 -35.11 19.92
N LYS A 83 -1.18 -35.31 18.72
CA LYS A 83 -0.93 -34.29 17.70
C LYS A 83 -1.74 -34.63 16.45
N GLN A 84 -2.17 -33.60 15.72
CA GLN A 84 -2.82 -33.80 14.43
C GLN A 84 -1.83 -34.42 13.44
N ARG A 85 -2.31 -35.33 12.59
CA ARG A 85 -1.51 -35.91 11.51
C ARG A 85 -2.00 -35.41 10.17
N VAL A 86 -1.07 -35.30 9.23
CA VAL A 86 -1.35 -35.03 7.83
C VAL A 86 -0.78 -36.17 6.99
N GLN A 87 -1.56 -36.63 6.02
CA GLN A 87 -1.07 -37.54 4.99
C GLN A 87 -1.52 -37.06 3.61
N PHE A 88 -0.63 -37.14 2.64
CA PHE A 88 -0.95 -36.76 1.27
C PHE A 88 -0.07 -37.49 0.26
N SER A 89 -0.46 -37.43 -1.00
CA SER A 89 0.35 -37.94 -2.11
C SER A 89 0.44 -36.92 -3.23
N ILE A 90 1.57 -36.92 -3.91
CA ILE A 90 1.82 -36.11 -5.12
C ILE A 90 2.04 -37.07 -6.28
N ALA A 91 1.22 -36.94 -7.33
CA ALA A 91 1.41 -37.65 -8.59
C ALA A 91 1.95 -36.69 -9.66
N LYS A 92 3.16 -36.95 -10.16
CA LYS A 92 3.86 -36.12 -11.15
C LYS A 92 4.62 -37.00 -12.14
N ASP A 93 4.50 -36.73 -13.44
CA ASP A 93 5.25 -37.41 -14.51
C ASP A 93 5.19 -38.95 -14.44
N GLY A 94 4.05 -39.51 -14.02
CA GLY A 94 3.85 -40.96 -13.85
C GLY A 94 4.45 -41.57 -12.58
N ALA A 95 5.17 -40.78 -11.77
CA ALA A 95 5.65 -41.15 -10.45
C ALA A 95 4.64 -40.72 -9.36
N ARG A 96 4.69 -41.39 -8.21
CA ARG A 96 3.88 -41.04 -7.03
C ARG A 96 4.74 -41.02 -5.78
N PHE A 97 4.60 -39.96 -5.00
CA PHE A 97 5.28 -39.74 -3.73
C PHE A 97 4.24 -39.70 -2.61
N TYR A 98 4.57 -40.27 -1.46
CA TYR A 98 3.69 -40.33 -0.29
C TYR A 98 4.31 -39.58 0.87
N PHE A 99 3.49 -38.84 1.62
CA PHE A 99 3.91 -37.97 2.70
C PHE A 99 3.10 -38.30 3.95
N LEU A 100 3.79 -38.45 5.09
CA LEU A 100 3.15 -38.64 6.39
C LEU A 100 3.87 -37.78 7.44
N GLY A 101 3.11 -36.93 8.12
CA GLY A 101 3.64 -36.03 9.12
C GLY A 101 2.66 -35.72 10.23
N GLN A 102 3.10 -34.89 11.16
CA GLN A 102 2.31 -34.41 12.29
C GLN A 102 2.63 -32.94 12.58
N GLY A 103 1.69 -32.23 13.20
CA GLY A 103 1.85 -30.81 13.44
C GLY A 103 0.55 -30.13 13.84
N SER A 104 0.44 -28.85 13.48
CA SER A 104 -0.74 -28.02 13.65
C SER A 104 -0.86 -27.06 12.48
N GLU A 105 -2.05 -26.48 12.29
CA GLU A 105 -2.22 -25.40 11.30
C GLU A 105 -1.39 -24.15 11.64
N GLN A 106 -1.12 -23.90 12.93
CA GLN A 106 -0.38 -22.72 13.39
C GLN A 106 1.14 -22.88 13.27
N ASP A 107 1.66 -24.06 13.58
CA ASP A 107 3.11 -24.34 13.62
C ASP A 107 3.61 -25.02 12.34
N GLY A 108 2.69 -25.41 11.45
CA GLY A 108 2.97 -26.27 10.31
C GLY A 108 3.07 -27.75 10.67
N TYR A 109 3.27 -28.56 9.63
CA TYR A 109 3.44 -29.99 9.71
C TYR A 109 4.84 -30.39 9.26
N GLN A 110 5.37 -31.44 9.87
CA GLN A 110 6.66 -32.01 9.51
C GLN A 110 6.59 -33.53 9.50
N GLY A 111 7.39 -34.17 8.66
CA GLY A 111 7.44 -35.62 8.58
C GLY A 111 8.35 -36.13 7.48
N THR A 112 8.02 -37.32 6.99
CA THR A 112 8.81 -38.03 6.00
C THR A 112 8.02 -38.23 4.71
N TRP A 113 8.72 -38.12 3.58
CA TRP A 113 8.20 -38.50 2.28
C TRP A 113 8.89 -39.77 1.76
N TYR A 114 8.17 -40.51 0.92
CA TYR A 114 8.63 -41.75 0.29
C TYR A 114 8.37 -41.72 -1.22
N GLY A 115 9.40 -41.99 -2.01
CA GLY A 115 9.37 -42.04 -3.47
C GLY A 115 9.29 -43.47 -4.02
N PRO A 116 9.09 -43.60 -5.34
CA PRO A 116 8.90 -44.90 -6.00
C PRO A 116 10.15 -45.78 -6.05
N ASN A 117 11.35 -45.22 -5.97
CA ASN A 117 12.61 -45.97 -6.08
C ASN A 117 13.29 -46.17 -4.73
N ASN A 118 12.50 -46.32 -3.66
CA ASN A 118 12.97 -46.42 -2.28
C ASN A 118 13.72 -45.15 -1.82
N ASP A 119 13.46 -44.02 -2.48
CA ASP A 119 13.89 -42.70 -2.07
C ASP A 119 13.04 -42.26 -0.86
N SER A 120 13.65 -41.52 0.05
CA SER A 120 12.94 -40.91 1.17
C SER A 120 13.69 -39.69 1.64
N GLY A 121 12.99 -38.75 2.25
CA GLY A 121 13.59 -37.63 2.94
C GLY A 121 12.59 -36.92 3.83
N ASP A 122 12.99 -35.77 4.35
CA ASP A 122 12.18 -35.01 5.26
C ASP A 122 11.36 -33.95 4.52
N PHE A 123 10.21 -33.60 5.10
CA PHE A 123 9.39 -32.51 4.60
C PHE A 123 8.87 -31.61 5.72
N THR A 124 8.63 -30.35 5.37
CA THR A 124 7.74 -29.46 6.10
C THR A 124 6.62 -28.97 5.18
N LEU A 125 5.43 -28.84 5.75
CA LEU A 125 4.26 -28.28 5.10
C LEU A 125 3.72 -27.16 5.99
N THR A 126 3.89 -25.92 5.57
CA THR A 126 3.48 -24.74 6.34
C THR A 126 2.44 -23.97 5.55
N THR A 127 1.38 -23.52 6.20
CA THR A 127 0.59 -22.40 5.66
C THR A 127 1.56 -21.27 5.42
N GLN A 128 1.56 -20.70 4.22
CA GLN A 128 2.29 -19.47 4.00
C GLN A 128 1.69 -18.47 4.98
N THR A 129 2.47 -18.08 6.01
CA THR A 129 2.14 -16.89 6.79
C THR A 129 1.94 -15.83 5.73
N ALA A 130 0.75 -15.26 5.65
CA ALA A 130 0.54 -14.11 4.78
C ALA A 130 1.71 -13.18 5.10
N ILE A 131 2.59 -12.94 4.12
CA ILE A 131 3.41 -11.74 4.18
C ILE A 131 2.37 -10.68 4.45
N GLU A 132 2.49 -9.95 5.56
CA GLU A 132 1.63 -8.83 5.83
C GLU A 132 2.00 -7.79 4.76
N VAL A 133 1.41 -7.97 3.58
CA VAL A 133 1.53 -7.05 2.47
C VAL A 133 0.67 -5.91 2.91
N LEU A 134 1.34 -4.89 3.43
CA LEU A 134 0.70 -3.64 3.75
C LEU A 134 -0.04 -3.15 2.50
N PRO A 135 -1.27 -2.65 2.65
CA PRO A 135 -2.00 -2.10 1.52
C PRO A 135 -1.18 -0.95 0.90
N ALA A 136 -1.17 -0.86 -0.43
CA ALA A 136 -0.38 0.12 -1.15
C ALA A 136 -0.90 1.55 -0.99
N SER A 137 -2.18 1.70 -0.63
CA SER A 137 -2.81 2.99 -0.44
C SER A 137 -4.06 2.91 0.44
N CYS A 138 -4.52 4.07 0.91
CA CYS A 138 -5.81 4.19 1.57
C CYS A 138 -6.98 3.78 0.65
N ALA A 139 -6.83 3.94 -0.66
CA ALA A 139 -7.83 3.49 -1.64
C ALA A 139 -7.93 1.96 -1.67
N GLN A 140 -6.80 1.25 -1.57
CA GLN A 140 -6.83 -0.21 -1.44
C GLN A 140 -7.57 -0.64 -0.17
N ILE A 141 -7.25 -0.03 0.98
CA ILE A 141 -7.94 -0.29 2.25
C ILE A 141 -9.45 -0.12 2.12
N LEU A 142 -9.89 1.01 1.56
CA LEU A 142 -11.32 1.30 1.40
C LEU A 142 -12.00 0.36 0.41
N SER A 143 -11.28 -0.11 -0.62
CA SER A 143 -11.82 -1.08 -1.57
C SER A 143 -12.00 -2.48 -0.96
N GLU A 144 -11.11 -2.87 -0.05
CA GLU A 144 -11.16 -4.16 0.65
C GLU A 144 -12.14 -4.13 1.84
N ASN A 145 -12.29 -2.96 2.47
CA ASN A 145 -13.23 -2.71 3.54
C ASN A 145 -13.98 -1.38 3.31
N PRO A 146 -15.15 -1.42 2.64
CA PRO A 146 -15.97 -0.22 2.38
C PRO A 146 -16.46 0.52 3.64
N ASP A 147 -16.43 -0.11 4.81
CA ASP A 147 -16.81 0.50 6.09
C ASP A 147 -15.61 1.13 6.83
N ALA A 148 -14.40 1.10 6.24
CA ALA A 148 -13.20 1.68 6.81
C ALA A 148 -13.38 3.17 7.11
N GLN A 149 -13.03 3.57 8.33
CA GLN A 149 -13.18 4.95 8.80
C GLN A 149 -11.89 5.75 8.55
N SER A 150 -12.01 7.07 8.43
CA SER A 150 -10.84 7.96 8.41
C SER A 150 -9.97 7.76 9.65
N GLY A 151 -8.65 7.72 9.47
CA GLY A 151 -7.72 7.41 10.56
C GLY A 151 -6.29 7.12 10.08
N VAL A 152 -5.43 6.69 10.99
CA VAL A 152 -4.04 6.34 10.67
C VAL A 152 -3.96 4.85 10.33
N TYR A 153 -3.35 4.55 9.19
CA TYR A 153 -3.13 3.19 8.69
C TYR A 153 -1.67 3.02 8.29
N ASN A 154 -1.15 1.82 8.45
CA ASN A 154 0.16 1.47 7.94
C ASN A 154 0.02 1.01 6.48
N ILE A 155 0.74 1.65 5.56
CA ILE A 155 0.66 1.40 4.12
C ILE A 155 2.06 1.23 3.51
N ASP A 156 2.15 0.57 2.36
CA ASP A 156 3.41 0.41 1.62
C ASP A 156 3.21 0.59 0.11
N PRO A 157 3.34 1.83 -0.40
CA PRO A 157 3.03 2.13 -1.81
C PRO A 157 3.94 1.47 -2.84
N ASP A 158 5.17 1.06 -2.50
CA ASP A 158 6.04 0.29 -3.41
C ASP A 158 6.19 -1.18 -3.03
N GLY A 159 5.51 -1.63 -1.97
CA GLY A 159 5.43 -3.03 -1.55
C GLY A 159 6.82 -3.56 -1.16
N SER A 160 7.29 -4.63 -1.80
CA SER A 160 8.65 -5.13 -1.58
C SER A 160 9.74 -4.24 -2.23
N GLY A 161 9.44 -2.96 -2.48
CA GLY A 161 10.32 -1.99 -3.10
C GLY A 161 11.43 -1.53 -2.16
N SER A 162 12.06 -0.41 -2.51
CA SER A 162 13.19 0.12 -1.72
C SER A 162 12.75 1.03 -0.58
N HIS A 163 11.48 1.46 -0.53
CA HIS A 163 10.96 2.31 0.53
C HIS A 163 10.19 1.45 1.52
N PRO A 164 10.42 1.62 2.83
CA PRO A 164 9.61 0.92 3.82
C PRO A 164 8.21 1.52 3.86
N GLY A 165 7.23 0.67 4.18
CA GLY A 165 5.91 1.13 4.60
C GLY A 165 5.95 2.17 5.74
N PHE A 166 4.92 3.00 5.80
CA PHE A 166 4.81 4.10 6.75
C PHE A 166 3.37 4.29 7.24
N ASP A 167 3.24 4.96 8.39
CA ASP A 167 1.95 5.38 8.91
C ASP A 167 1.45 6.58 8.11
N ALA A 168 0.29 6.43 7.45
CA ALA A 168 -0.36 7.49 6.69
C ALA A 168 -1.73 7.80 7.30
N TYR A 169 -2.12 9.07 7.27
CA TYR A 169 -3.52 9.42 7.50
C TYR A 169 -4.33 9.14 6.25
N CYS A 170 -5.35 8.30 6.40
CA CYS A 170 -6.35 8.01 5.38
C CYS A 170 -7.63 8.82 5.64
N ASP A 171 -8.04 9.60 4.64
CA ASP A 171 -9.35 10.23 4.58
C ASP A 171 -10.27 9.34 3.73
N MET A 172 -11.18 8.62 4.41
CA MET A 172 -12.10 7.65 3.82
C MET A 172 -13.47 8.24 3.50
N ASP A 173 -13.70 9.52 3.83
CA ASP A 173 -15.03 10.13 3.79
C ASP A 173 -15.16 11.17 2.67
N THR A 174 -14.11 11.96 2.46
CA THR A 174 -14.18 13.13 1.57
C THR A 174 -14.01 12.71 0.12
N ASP A 175 -14.87 13.20 -0.78
CA ASP A 175 -14.77 12.99 -2.23
C ASP A 175 -14.54 11.50 -2.59
N GLU A 176 -15.45 10.65 -2.15
CA GLU A 176 -15.42 9.17 -2.30
C GLU A 176 -14.34 8.42 -1.49
N GLY A 177 -13.53 9.13 -0.70
CA GLY A 177 -12.58 8.53 0.23
C GLY A 177 -11.37 7.85 -0.42
N GLY A 178 -10.57 7.18 0.40
CA GLY A 178 -9.35 6.49 -0.02
C GLY A 178 -8.16 7.44 -0.24
N TRP A 179 -8.23 8.67 0.27
CA TRP A 179 -7.18 9.66 0.13
C TRP A 179 -6.06 9.41 1.13
N THR A 180 -4.85 9.21 0.63
CA THR A 180 -3.62 9.03 1.40
C THR A 180 -2.94 10.38 1.57
N LEU A 181 -2.68 10.82 2.82
CA LEU A 181 -1.90 12.02 3.08
C LEU A 181 -0.42 11.74 2.76
N ILE A 182 0.08 12.31 1.65
CA ILE A 182 1.45 12.08 1.18
C ILE A 182 2.36 13.31 1.35
N GLY A 183 1.81 14.48 1.65
CA GLY A 183 2.58 15.71 1.87
C GLY A 183 1.93 16.63 2.89
N THR A 184 2.76 17.22 3.75
CA THR A 184 2.37 18.09 4.85
C THR A 184 3.37 19.25 4.96
N TYR A 185 2.85 20.46 5.09
CA TYR A 185 3.66 21.67 5.30
C TYR A 185 3.20 22.38 6.55
N SER A 186 4.04 22.39 7.60
CA SER A 186 3.67 22.95 8.89
C SER A 186 3.50 24.48 8.83
N LYS A 187 2.58 25.00 9.64
CA LYS A 187 2.41 26.45 9.81
C LYS A 187 3.60 27.12 10.49
N SER A 188 4.47 26.38 11.15
CA SER A 188 5.69 26.92 11.77
C SER A 188 6.92 26.82 10.88
N GLU A 189 6.80 26.21 9.70
CA GLU A 189 7.95 26.06 8.80
C GLU A 189 8.28 27.41 8.15
N PRO A 190 9.55 27.86 8.17
CA PRO A 190 9.95 29.07 7.49
C PRO A 190 10.05 28.88 5.97
N GLY A 191 9.46 29.79 5.22
CA GLY A 191 9.60 29.89 3.77
C GLY A 191 8.99 28.72 3.02
N GLY A 192 9.84 27.98 2.31
CA GLY A 192 9.50 26.83 1.48
C GLY A 192 10.77 26.04 1.23
N LYS A 193 10.66 24.76 0.89
CA LYS A 193 11.84 23.93 0.64
C LYS A 193 12.43 24.19 -0.72
N LYS A 194 13.76 24.13 -0.78
CA LYS A 194 14.50 24.28 -2.03
C LYS A 194 14.37 23.04 -2.89
N TYR A 195 14.54 21.89 -2.25
CA TYR A 195 14.41 20.58 -2.85
C TYR A 195 13.44 19.70 -2.06
N ILE A 196 12.78 18.74 -2.71
CA ILE A 196 11.99 17.69 -2.09
C ILE A 196 12.82 16.91 -1.06
N SER A 197 14.11 16.73 -1.32
CA SER A 197 15.02 16.04 -0.40
C SER A 197 15.23 16.75 0.94
N GLU A 198 14.80 18.01 1.09
CA GLU A 198 14.84 18.75 2.35
C GLU A 198 13.61 18.55 3.25
N TYR A 199 12.58 17.85 2.76
CA TYR A 199 11.44 17.45 3.57
C TYR A 199 11.77 16.23 4.43
N ASN A 200 11.06 16.07 5.55
CA ASN A 200 10.99 14.76 6.18
C ASN A 200 10.42 13.75 5.16
N PRO A 201 11.06 12.59 4.90
CA PRO A 201 10.58 11.61 3.93
C PRO A 201 9.19 11.04 4.24
N GLN A 202 8.69 11.23 5.46
CA GLN A 202 7.35 10.84 5.88
C GLN A 202 6.54 12.09 6.27
N PRO A 203 5.30 12.24 5.75
CA PRO A 203 4.41 13.32 6.17
C PRO A 203 3.92 13.12 7.61
N ASP A 204 3.33 14.17 8.18
CA ASP A 204 2.56 14.05 9.43
C ASP A 204 1.34 13.13 9.21
N VAL A 205 0.83 12.53 10.29
CA VAL A 205 -0.40 11.71 10.29
C VAL A 205 -1.63 12.52 10.71
N THR A 206 -1.55 13.85 10.64
CA THR A 206 -2.65 14.76 11.00
C THR A 206 -3.13 15.55 9.80
N ALA A 207 -4.42 15.39 9.48
CA ALA A 207 -5.09 16.11 8.39
C ALA A 207 -5.41 17.57 8.71
N ILE A 208 -5.09 18.05 9.93
CA ILE A 208 -5.40 19.40 10.41
C ILE A 208 -4.21 19.93 11.22
N SER A 209 -3.61 21.03 10.77
CA SER A 209 -2.48 21.70 11.44
C SER A 209 -1.29 20.75 11.73
N PRO A 210 -0.72 20.10 10.69
CA PRO A 210 0.44 19.24 10.85
C PRO A 210 1.61 19.99 11.49
N THR A 211 2.35 19.26 12.30
CA THR A 211 3.55 19.74 13.00
C THR A 211 4.82 19.37 12.22
N VAL A 212 4.77 18.29 11.45
CA VAL A 212 5.84 17.85 10.57
C VAL A 212 5.68 18.48 9.19
N THR A 213 6.79 19.02 8.68
CA THR A 213 6.93 19.35 7.26
C THR A 213 7.54 18.14 6.56
N GLY A 214 6.71 17.32 5.95
CA GLY A 214 7.11 16.04 5.37
C GLY A 214 6.42 15.74 4.05
N LEU A 215 7.08 14.96 3.20
CA LEU A 215 6.65 14.63 1.85
C LEU A 215 7.17 13.24 1.49
N TYR A 216 6.26 12.34 1.10
CA TYR A 216 6.60 10.99 0.66
C TYR A 216 7.50 11.04 -0.59
N GLN A 217 8.66 10.38 -0.51
CA GLN A 217 9.71 10.42 -1.55
C GLN A 217 9.79 9.16 -2.42
N GLY A 218 9.02 8.11 -2.11
CA GLY A 218 9.01 6.89 -2.89
C GLY A 218 8.22 6.99 -4.21
N PRO A 219 8.12 5.89 -4.98
CA PRO A 219 7.35 5.83 -6.21
C PRO A 219 5.88 6.17 -5.99
N LEU A 220 5.31 6.98 -6.89
CA LEU A 220 3.89 7.33 -6.87
C LEU A 220 3.02 6.38 -7.73
N SER A 221 3.55 5.23 -8.13
CA SER A 221 2.88 4.27 -9.03
C SER A 221 1.63 3.62 -8.43
N ALA A 222 1.48 3.62 -7.11
CA ALA A 222 0.29 3.12 -6.43
C ALA A 222 -0.90 4.09 -6.47
N PHE A 223 -0.69 5.33 -6.93
CA PHE A 223 -1.70 6.38 -6.96
C PHE A 223 -2.03 6.79 -8.39
N ARG A 224 -3.22 7.35 -8.58
CA ARG A 224 -3.69 7.86 -9.88
C ARG A 224 -4.40 9.20 -9.76
N ASP A 225 -4.90 9.52 -8.57
CA ASP A 225 -5.63 10.73 -8.30
C ASP A 225 -4.88 11.55 -7.26
N VAL A 226 -4.98 12.87 -7.38
CA VAL A 226 -4.30 13.80 -6.49
C VAL A 226 -5.25 14.91 -6.10
N ARG A 227 -5.17 15.29 -4.82
CA ARG A 227 -5.94 16.35 -4.23
C ARG A 227 -5.01 17.21 -3.40
N GLU A 228 -5.03 18.50 -3.63
CA GLU A 228 -4.14 19.41 -2.93
C GLU A 228 -4.91 20.60 -2.37
N GLN A 229 -4.64 20.93 -1.11
CA GLN A 229 -5.09 22.19 -0.53
C GLN A 229 -4.20 23.29 -1.13
N VAL A 230 -4.78 24.31 -1.78
CA VAL A 230 -4.01 25.30 -2.58
C VAL A 230 -4.23 26.78 -2.24
N SER A 231 -5.37 27.12 -1.65
CA SER A 231 -5.64 28.48 -1.19
C SER A 231 -6.35 28.47 0.16
N CYS A 232 -5.93 29.29 1.14
CA CYS A 232 -6.65 29.43 2.41
C CYS A 232 -6.85 30.91 2.73
N ASP A 233 -8.10 31.36 2.77
CA ASP A 233 -8.46 32.72 3.19
C ASP A 233 -8.92 32.75 4.66
N TYR A 234 -9.68 33.76 5.08
CA TYR A 234 -10.21 33.86 6.46
C TYR A 234 -11.39 32.91 6.73
N ALA A 235 -12.09 32.44 5.70
CA ALA A 235 -13.32 31.67 5.79
C ALA A 235 -13.12 30.18 5.43
N SER A 236 -12.29 29.87 4.44
CA SER A 236 -12.15 28.50 3.94
C SER A 236 -10.83 28.25 3.21
N CYS A 237 -10.47 26.97 3.11
CA CYS A 237 -9.44 26.53 2.18
C CYS A 237 -10.09 26.01 0.90
N ARG A 238 -9.42 26.21 -0.23
CA ARG A 238 -9.75 25.65 -1.53
C ARG A 238 -8.82 24.49 -1.81
N THR A 239 -9.38 23.54 -2.52
CA THR A 239 -8.73 22.30 -2.90
C THR A 239 -8.82 22.17 -4.41
N VAL A 240 -7.78 21.64 -5.03
CA VAL A 240 -7.79 21.27 -6.44
C VAL A 240 -7.56 19.78 -6.59
N TYR A 241 -8.04 19.27 -7.71
CA TYR A 241 -8.10 17.86 -8.00
C TYR A 241 -7.57 17.57 -9.39
N GLN A 242 -6.98 16.40 -9.54
CA GLN A 242 -6.82 15.75 -10.84
C GLN A 242 -6.91 14.24 -10.64
N SER A 243 -7.37 13.55 -11.67
CA SER A 243 -7.62 12.11 -11.62
C SER A 243 -7.06 11.42 -12.86
N SER A 244 -6.85 10.11 -12.76
CA SER A 244 -6.32 9.29 -13.85
C SER A 244 -4.94 9.70 -14.37
N MET A 245 -4.11 10.25 -13.49
CA MET A 245 -2.74 10.66 -13.78
C MET A 245 -1.81 9.44 -13.91
N SER A 246 -0.82 9.58 -14.77
CA SER A 246 0.37 8.73 -14.76
C SER A 246 1.29 9.10 -13.59
N GLN A 247 2.19 8.18 -13.22
CA GLN A 247 3.22 8.47 -12.22
C GLN A 247 4.03 9.72 -12.58
N ALA A 248 4.41 9.90 -13.85
CA ALA A 248 5.17 11.07 -14.28
C ALA A 248 4.40 12.40 -14.07
N GLU A 249 3.08 12.39 -14.25
CA GLU A 249 2.26 13.58 -13.98
C GLU A 249 2.12 13.84 -12.47
N LEU A 250 2.00 12.79 -11.65
CA LEU A 250 2.00 12.92 -10.19
C LEU A 250 3.34 13.47 -9.68
N GLU A 251 4.46 13.03 -10.28
CA GLU A 251 5.79 13.59 -10.01
C GLU A 251 5.84 15.08 -10.34
N MET A 252 5.24 15.53 -11.46
CA MET A 252 5.18 16.95 -11.81
C MET A 252 4.44 17.78 -10.75
N VAL A 253 3.39 17.23 -10.12
CA VAL A 253 2.73 17.88 -8.97
C VAL A 253 3.65 17.88 -7.77
N ARG A 254 4.31 16.76 -7.45
CA ARG A 254 5.26 16.67 -6.33
C ARG A 254 6.43 17.64 -6.47
N TYR A 255 6.98 17.82 -7.68
CA TYR A 255 8.05 18.79 -7.96
C TYR A 255 7.67 20.23 -7.65
N THR A 256 6.38 20.57 -7.59
CA THR A 256 5.98 21.91 -7.11
C THR A 256 6.39 22.12 -5.65
N TRP A 257 6.49 21.08 -4.83
CA TRP A 257 6.87 21.22 -3.42
C TRP A 257 8.35 21.58 -3.20
N GLY A 258 9.20 21.64 -4.23
CA GLY A 258 10.58 22.14 -4.17
C GLY A 258 10.84 23.16 -5.29
N TYR A 259 11.23 24.40 -4.97
CA TYR A 259 11.25 25.46 -6.01
C TYR A 259 12.34 25.26 -7.08
N GLU A 260 13.47 24.62 -6.75
CA GLU A 260 14.47 24.26 -7.77
C GLU A 260 14.08 22.99 -8.52
N ASP A 261 13.48 22.01 -7.85
CA ASP A 261 12.95 20.81 -8.51
C ASP A 261 11.88 21.19 -9.54
N GLN A 262 10.95 22.06 -9.15
CA GLN A 262 9.94 22.62 -10.03
C GLN A 262 10.56 23.22 -11.29
N GLN A 263 11.54 24.11 -11.14
CA GLN A 263 12.19 24.78 -12.27
C GLN A 263 12.91 23.81 -13.19
N ALA A 264 13.57 22.80 -12.63
CA ALA A 264 14.29 21.80 -13.38
C ALA A 264 13.34 20.97 -14.26
N HIS A 265 12.16 20.61 -13.75
CA HIS A 265 11.24 19.71 -14.44
C HIS A 265 10.20 20.44 -15.32
N GLN A 266 9.80 21.67 -14.94
CA GLN A 266 8.78 22.44 -15.67
C GLN A 266 9.30 23.23 -16.86
N LYS A 267 10.63 23.31 -17.04
CA LYS A 267 11.23 24.03 -18.17
C LYS A 267 10.69 23.54 -19.51
N ASP A 268 10.59 22.23 -19.66
CA ASP A 268 10.22 21.55 -20.90
C ASP A 268 8.93 20.71 -20.76
N THR A 269 8.38 20.59 -19.54
CA THR A 269 7.17 19.82 -19.24
C THR A 269 6.10 20.72 -18.61
N PRO A 270 4.93 20.91 -19.22
CA PRO A 270 3.88 21.73 -18.63
C PRO A 270 3.34 21.08 -17.34
N LEU A 271 2.86 21.93 -16.42
CA LEU A 271 2.12 21.45 -15.26
C LEU A 271 0.82 20.73 -15.66
N PRO A 272 0.46 19.63 -14.99
CA PRO A 272 -0.85 19.03 -15.16
C PRO A 272 -1.97 20.03 -14.87
N SER A 273 -3.04 19.98 -15.66
CA SER A 273 -4.25 20.74 -15.37
C SER A 273 -4.90 20.29 -14.06
N CYS A 274 -5.83 21.08 -13.53
CA CYS A 274 -6.59 20.71 -12.34
C CYS A 274 -8.05 21.16 -12.43
N ARG A 275 -8.89 20.63 -11.54
CA ARG A 275 -10.29 21.01 -11.32
C ARG A 275 -10.47 21.57 -9.91
N THR A 276 -11.53 22.35 -9.71
CA THR A 276 -11.87 22.88 -8.37
C THR A 276 -12.85 21.99 -7.60
N ALA A 277 -13.43 21.01 -8.27
CA ALA A 277 -14.21 19.94 -7.65
C ALA A 277 -13.75 18.55 -8.13
N TYR A 278 -13.99 17.54 -7.30
CA TYR A 278 -13.76 16.15 -7.67
C TYR A 278 -14.94 15.60 -8.48
N VAL A 279 -15.00 15.99 -9.76
CA VAL A 279 -16.06 15.58 -10.70
C VAL A 279 -15.48 15.25 -12.07
N THR A 280 -16.18 14.38 -12.82
CA THR A 280 -15.72 13.88 -14.12
C THR A 280 -15.99 14.82 -15.31
N ASN A 281 -16.89 15.81 -15.15
CA ASN A 281 -17.40 16.64 -16.25
C ASN A 281 -17.10 18.14 -16.10
N GLU A 282 -16.24 18.54 -15.16
CA GLU A 282 -15.78 19.93 -15.08
C GLU A 282 -14.62 20.14 -16.06
N GLU A 283 -14.74 21.17 -16.90
CA GLU A 283 -13.66 21.58 -17.80
C GLU A 283 -12.40 21.89 -16.98
N PRO A 284 -11.28 21.21 -17.23
CA PRO A 284 -10.08 21.40 -16.45
C PRO A 284 -9.48 22.77 -16.73
N ILE A 285 -8.84 23.33 -15.70
CA ILE A 285 -8.10 24.59 -15.82
C ILE A 285 -6.76 24.28 -16.48
N GLU A 286 -6.65 24.59 -17.76
CA GLU A 286 -5.44 24.41 -18.56
C GLU A 286 -4.41 25.53 -18.30
N ASN A 287 -3.12 25.16 -18.29
CA ASN A 287 -1.96 26.05 -18.37
C ASN A 287 -1.90 27.17 -17.30
N CYS A 288 -1.24 26.85 -16.20
CA CYS A 288 -1.22 27.62 -14.96
C CYS A 288 -0.04 28.59 -14.80
N LEU A 289 0.33 29.28 -15.88
CA LEU A 289 1.35 30.32 -15.82
C LEU A 289 0.77 31.63 -16.32
N TYR A 290 0.64 32.60 -15.42
CA TYR A 290 0.34 33.98 -15.79
C TYR A 290 1.46 34.55 -16.67
N VAL A 291 1.20 34.63 -17.98
CA VAL A 291 2.06 35.33 -18.95
C VAL A 291 1.58 36.77 -19.05
N LYS A 292 2.18 37.70 -18.28
CA LYS A 292 2.17 39.12 -18.67
C LYS A 292 3.51 39.45 -19.31
N ASP A 293 3.44 40.08 -20.47
CA ASP A 293 4.57 40.72 -21.16
C ASP A 293 5.63 39.76 -21.74
N GLY A 294 5.25 38.54 -22.16
CA GLY A 294 6.14 37.63 -22.88
C GLY A 294 7.30 37.06 -22.05
N GLN A 295 7.33 37.35 -20.76
CA GLN A 295 8.24 36.75 -19.79
C GLN A 295 7.46 35.65 -19.07
N ASN A 296 7.84 34.38 -19.28
CA ASN A 296 7.46 33.33 -18.34
C ASN A 296 7.93 33.81 -16.98
N ARG A 297 7.00 34.16 -16.08
CA ARG A 297 7.36 34.56 -14.71
C ARG A 297 7.77 33.31 -13.92
N ASN A 298 8.83 32.67 -14.38
CA ASN A 298 9.75 31.83 -13.62
C ASN A 298 10.59 32.72 -12.68
N ASN A 299 10.04 33.81 -12.10
CA ASN A 299 10.76 34.56 -11.07
C ASN A 299 10.53 33.84 -9.74
N THR A 300 11.30 32.77 -9.66
CA THR A 300 11.29 31.61 -8.81
C THR A 300 12.20 31.86 -7.64
N ASN A 301 11.63 32.17 -6.49
CA ASN A 301 12.42 32.06 -5.29
C ASN A 301 11.75 31.28 -4.16
N VAL A 302 10.44 30.95 -4.10
CA VAL A 302 9.89 30.04 -3.05
C VAL A 302 8.81 29.08 -3.47
N VAL A 303 8.74 28.04 -2.66
CA VAL A 303 7.56 27.24 -2.37
C VAL A 303 6.75 27.94 -1.26
N GLY A 304 5.66 28.59 -1.60
CA GLY A 304 4.83 29.32 -0.64
C GLY A 304 3.55 29.74 -1.33
N TRP A 305 2.45 29.45 -0.67
CA TRP A 305 1.10 29.27 -1.22
C TRP A 305 0.62 30.22 -2.32
N GLN A 306 -0.25 29.61 -3.14
CA GLN A 306 -0.69 30.03 -4.46
C GLN A 306 -1.69 31.18 -4.45
N ARG A 307 -1.88 31.70 -5.66
CA ARG A 307 -2.98 32.56 -6.04
C ARG A 307 -4.28 31.77 -5.97
N ASP A 308 -5.36 32.46 -5.61
CA ASP A 308 -6.72 31.92 -5.75
C ASP A 308 -6.92 31.34 -7.16
N VAL A 309 -7.48 30.13 -7.26
CA VAL A 309 -7.85 29.53 -8.54
C VAL A 309 -9.08 30.28 -9.05
N HIS A 310 -8.84 31.34 -9.84
CA HIS A 310 -9.87 32.30 -10.23
C HIS A 310 -10.03 32.34 -11.76
N PRO A 311 -11.26 32.55 -12.28
CA PRO A 311 -11.46 32.85 -13.70
C PRO A 311 -10.66 34.11 -14.10
N GLY A 312 -9.52 33.93 -14.76
CA GLY A 312 -8.61 35.00 -15.20
C GLY A 312 -7.23 35.04 -14.52
N TYR A 313 -7.02 34.28 -13.44
CA TYR A 313 -5.72 34.06 -12.79
C TYR A 313 -5.65 32.60 -12.32
N SER A 314 -5.27 31.70 -13.21
CA SER A 314 -5.30 30.27 -12.95
C SER A 314 -3.91 29.76 -12.55
N ALA A 315 -3.78 29.22 -11.34
CA ALA A 315 -2.58 28.50 -10.89
C ALA A 315 -2.99 27.22 -10.16
N CYS A 316 -2.77 26.06 -10.80
CA CYS A 316 -2.89 24.74 -10.22
C CYS A 316 -1.57 24.38 -9.52
N TRP A 317 -1.66 23.66 -8.41
CA TRP A 317 -0.56 23.06 -7.66
C TRP A 317 0.40 24.02 -6.92
N LEU A 318 0.86 23.62 -5.72
CA LEU A 318 1.32 24.45 -4.58
C LEU A 318 2.20 25.68 -4.87
N ALA A 319 2.92 25.72 -5.99
CA ALA A 319 4.16 26.46 -6.04
C ALA A 319 4.21 27.59 -7.06
N HIS A 320 3.80 28.76 -6.58
CA HIS A 320 4.19 30.02 -7.18
C HIS A 320 4.49 31.07 -6.09
N GLY A 321 5.70 31.09 -5.51
CA GLY A 321 6.12 32.12 -4.54
C GLY A 321 7.62 32.53 -4.57
N VAL A 322 8.06 33.37 -3.61
CA VAL A 322 9.41 34.04 -3.49
C VAL A 322 10.05 33.85 -2.10
N TYR A 323 11.32 33.38 -1.99
CA TYR A 323 11.82 32.77 -0.73
C TYR A 323 11.86 33.76 0.39
N SER A 324 11.18 33.40 1.47
CA SER A 324 11.02 34.26 2.62
C SER A 324 11.28 33.43 3.88
N PRO A 325 12.56 33.25 4.25
CA PRO A 325 12.92 32.56 5.49
C PRO A 325 12.37 33.29 6.73
N ASP A 326 12.06 34.58 6.58
CA ASP A 326 11.48 35.42 7.62
C ASP A 326 9.95 35.26 7.75
N SER A 327 9.32 34.41 6.94
CA SER A 327 7.88 34.17 6.95
C SER A 327 7.59 32.73 7.35
N LEU A 328 6.68 32.53 8.29
CA LEU A 328 6.33 31.20 8.81
C LEU A 328 5.01 30.69 8.22
N GLY A 329 4.96 29.40 7.93
CA GLY A 329 3.78 28.73 7.40
C GLY A 329 3.39 29.25 6.01
N SER A 330 2.16 28.95 5.60
CA SER A 330 1.73 29.38 4.28
C SER A 330 1.25 30.85 4.21
N PRO A 331 1.66 31.63 3.19
CA PRO A 331 1.10 32.95 2.89
C PRO A 331 -0.37 32.90 2.49
N ARG A 332 -1.07 34.03 2.62
CA ARG A 332 -2.50 34.16 2.25
C ARG A 332 -2.67 34.48 0.77
N CYS A 333 -3.79 34.06 0.19
CA CYS A 333 -4.07 34.16 -1.25
C CYS A 333 -4.39 35.57 -1.76
N SER A 334 -4.54 36.57 -0.90
CA SER A 334 -4.74 37.95 -1.30
C SER A 334 -3.44 38.76 -1.20
N GLY A 335 -2.87 39.10 -2.35
CA GLY A 335 -1.90 40.19 -2.59
C GLY A 335 -0.72 40.36 -1.62
N THR A 336 0.50 39.99 -2.02
CA THR A 336 1.78 40.31 -1.32
C THR A 336 1.89 39.90 0.15
N LEU A 337 0.89 39.21 0.71
CA LEU A 337 0.87 38.83 2.11
C LEU A 337 1.80 37.65 2.37
N LYS A 338 2.77 37.87 3.25
CA LYS A 338 3.70 36.84 3.76
C LYS A 338 2.99 35.81 4.64
N GLY A 339 3.57 34.62 4.76
CA GLY A 339 3.16 33.63 5.76
C GLY A 339 3.21 34.22 7.16
N ASN A 340 2.18 33.94 7.97
CA ASN A 340 2.02 34.51 9.32
C ASN A 340 1.78 33.43 10.39
N ALA A 341 2.22 32.20 10.13
CA ALA A 341 2.08 31.03 10.98
C ALA A 341 0.65 30.54 11.28
N THR A 342 -0.35 30.95 10.50
CA THR A 342 -1.75 30.54 10.74
C THR A 342 -2.24 29.40 9.86
N ARG A 343 -1.54 29.10 8.77
CA ARG A 343 -1.98 28.17 7.73
C ARG A 343 -0.88 27.16 7.39
N TRP A 344 -1.31 25.97 6.97
CA TRP A 344 -0.50 24.80 6.61
C TRP A 344 -0.90 24.30 5.22
N GLY A 345 -0.15 23.35 4.67
CA GLY A 345 -0.48 22.71 3.40
C GLY A 345 -0.56 21.20 3.47
N LEU A 346 -1.38 20.61 2.59
CA LEU A 346 -1.68 19.18 2.54
C LEU A 346 -1.74 18.73 1.08
N LEU A 347 -1.02 17.65 0.77
CA LEU A 347 -1.05 16.94 -0.50
C LEU A 347 -1.55 15.52 -0.27
N TRP A 348 -2.55 15.13 -1.03
CA TRP A 348 -3.22 13.85 -0.94
C TRP A 348 -3.10 13.10 -2.26
N ALA A 349 -2.95 11.78 -2.21
CA ALA A 349 -2.98 10.91 -3.37
C ALA A 349 -3.89 9.70 -3.13
N ARG A 350 -4.55 9.22 -4.19
CA ARG A 350 -5.50 8.12 -4.16
C ARG A 350 -5.21 7.14 -5.28
#